data_AF-K2QK18-F1
#
_entry.id   AF-K2QK18-F1
#
_cell.length_a   1.000
_cell.length_b   1.000
_cell.length_c   1.000
_cell.angle_alpha   90.00
_cell.angle_beta   90.00
_cell.angle_gamma   90.00
#
_symmetry.space_group_name_H-M   'P 1'
#
loop_
_entity.id
_entity.type
_entity.pdbx_description
1 polymer ?
#
loop_
_entity_poly.entity_id
_entity_poly.type
_entity_poly.pdbx_seq_one_letter_code
_entity_poly.pdbx_strand_id
1 'polypeptide(L)' 'MASEIDTVLEWQCLGMRARRAGISEDANPLLLNKPAASGFCFEQWRLNFEAWLFGWSIEDSVDLISA' A
#
# COMPACT_ATOMS: atom_id res chain seq x y z
N MET A 1 -18.66 -0.01 10.81
CA MET A 1 -18.07 0.26 9.49
C MET A 1 -16.70 0.84 9.76
N ALA A 2 -15.62 0.19 9.32
CA ALA A 2 -14.29 0.80 9.39
C ALA A 2 -14.31 2.08 8.55
N SER A 3 -13.68 3.15 9.04
CA SER A 3 -13.58 4.37 8.26
C SER A 3 -12.63 4.17 7.07
N GLU A 4 -12.72 5.05 6.08
CA GLU A 4 -11.77 5.05 4.95
C GLU A 4 -10.32 5.19 5.43
N ILE A 5 -10.11 5.93 6.52
CA ILE A 5 -8.80 6.10 7.17
C ILE A 5 -8.31 4.79 7.79
N ASP A 6 -9.18 4.05 8.49
CA ASP A 6 -8.80 2.74 9.07
C ASP A 6 -8.37 1.77 7.97
N THR A 7 -9.08 1.79 6.84
CA THR A 7 -8.76 0.95 5.68
C THR A 7 -7.39 1.30 5.09
N VAL A 8 -7.08 2.59 4.93
CA VAL A 8 -5.77 3.05 4.44
C VAL A 8 -4.64 2.64 5.38
N LEU A 9 -4.84 2.80 6.70
CA LEU A 9 -3.84 2.42 7.71
C LEU A 9 -3.59 0.91 7.73
N GLU A 10 -4.62 0.10 7.55
CA GLU A 10 -4.49 -1.36 7.40
C GLU A 10 -3.62 -1.71 6.19
N TRP A 11 -3.86 -1.08 5.03
CA TRP A 11 -3.07 -1.31 3.82
C TRP A 11 -1.61 -0.89 3.99
N GLN A 12 -1.33 0.25 4.64
CA GLN A 12 0.03 0.65 5.01
C GLN A 12 0.70 -0.40 5.93
N CYS A 13 -0.02 -0.92 6.92
CA CYS A 13 0.49 -1.98 7.80
C CYS A 13 0.81 -3.27 7.05
N LEU A 14 0.01 -3.63 6.05
CA LEU A 14 0.27 -4.78 5.19
C LEU A 14 1.53 -4.56 4.32
N GLY A 15 1.71 -3.37 3.77
CA GLY A 15 2.92 -2.99 3.02
C GLY A 15 4.19 -3.12 3.87
N MET A 16 4.17 -2.55 5.07
CA MET A 16 5.29 -2.64 6.02
C MET A 16 5.63 -4.10 6.36
N ARG A 17 4.60 -4.93 6.61
CA ARG A 17 4.80 -6.36 6.91
C ARG A 17 5.38 -7.12 5.74
N ALA A 18 4.92 -6.84 4.52
CA ALA A 18 5.45 -7.45 3.31
C ALA A 18 6.93 -7.11 3.12
N ARG A 19 7.31 -5.84 3.30
CA ARG A 19 8.71 -5.40 3.26
C ARG A 19 9.57 -6.14 4.27
N ARG A 20 9.15 -6.19 5.54
CA ARG A 20 9.87 -6.92 6.62
C ARG A 20 10.02 -8.42 6.35
N ALA A 21 9.07 -9.00 5.62
CA ALA A 21 9.11 -10.39 5.20
C ALA A 21 9.99 -10.64 3.96
N GLY A 22 10.59 -9.59 3.37
CA GLY A 22 11.38 -9.69 2.15
C GLY A 22 10.54 -9.91 0.88
N ILE A 23 9.24 -9.62 0.94
CA ILE A 23 8.34 -9.73 -0.20
C ILE A 23 8.56 -8.53 -1.13
N SER A 24 8.64 -8.79 -2.44
CA SER A 24 8.80 -7.74 -3.46
C SER A 24 7.63 -6.76 -3.48
N GLU A 25 7.90 -5.52 -3.88
CA GLU A 25 6.88 -4.49 -4.15
C GLU A 25 5.84 -4.98 -5.18
N ASP A 26 6.29 -5.73 -6.19
CA ASP A 26 5.44 -6.31 -7.24
C ASP A 26 4.47 -7.38 -6.74
N ALA A 27 4.54 -7.78 -5.47
CA ALA A 27 3.63 -8.74 -4.87
C ALA A 27 2.43 -8.06 -4.17
N ASN A 28 2.16 -6.78 -4.46
CA ASN A 28 0.97 -6.11 -3.96
C ASN A 28 -0.30 -6.92 -4.35
N PRO A 29 -1.08 -7.40 -3.38
CA PRO A 29 -2.22 -8.28 -3.65
C PRO A 29 -3.32 -7.60 -4.49
N LEU A 30 -3.34 -6.28 -4.54
CA LEU A 30 -4.31 -5.51 -5.32
C LEU A 30 -4.02 -5.55 -6.84
N LEU A 31 -2.83 -5.98 -7.27
CA LEU A 31 -2.51 -6.18 -8.69
C LEU A 31 -3.40 -7.22 -9.35
N LEU A 32 -3.81 -8.25 -8.60
CA LEU A 32 -4.68 -9.33 -9.10
C LEU A 32 -6.10 -8.85 -9.43
N ASN A 33 -6.55 -7.79 -8.76
CA ASN A 33 -7.93 -7.31 -8.82
C ASN A 33 -8.00 -5.88 -9.37
N LYS A 34 -7.10 -5.50 -10.28
CA LYS A 34 -7.10 -4.16 -10.88
C LYS A 34 -8.41 -3.92 -11.63
N PRO A 35 -9.25 -2.95 -11.21
CA PRO A 35 -10.49 -2.64 -11.90
C PRO A 35 -10.21 -1.93 -13.23
N ALA A 36 -11.23 -1.85 -14.08
CA ALA A 36 -11.19 -0.97 -15.25
C ALA A 36 -10.85 0.47 -14.80
N ALA A 37 -10.06 1.19 -15.60
CA ALA A 37 -9.40 2.45 -15.22
C ALA A 37 -10.33 3.67 -15.10
N SER A 38 -11.57 3.48 -14.65
CA SER A 38 -12.58 4.54 -14.53
C SER A 38 -13.60 4.24 -13.44
N GLY A 39 -13.95 5.26 -12.67
CA GLY A 39 -15.05 5.24 -11.70
C GLY A 39 -14.60 5.10 -10.24
N PHE A 40 -15.57 5.15 -9.33
CA PHE A 40 -15.35 5.12 -7.87
C PHE A 40 -14.55 3.89 -7.40
N CYS A 41 -14.79 2.73 -8.01
CA CYS A 41 -14.05 1.50 -7.69
C CYS A 41 -12.56 1.60 -8.02
N PHE A 42 -12.18 2.34 -9.07
CA PHE A 42 -10.78 2.56 -9.42
C PHE A 42 -10.09 3.49 -8.43
N GLU A 43 -10.77 4.56 -8.01
CA GLU A 43 -10.24 5.49 -7.02
C GLU A 43 -10.00 4.81 -5.67
N GLN A 44 -10.95 4.00 -5.20
CA GLN A 44 -10.80 3.26 -3.95
C GLN A 44 -9.72 2.17 -4.04
N TRP A 45 -9.63 1.47 -5.18
CA TRP A 45 -8.54 0.53 -5.45
C TRP A 45 -7.18 1.25 -5.45
N ARG A 46 -7.08 2.41 -6.11
CA ARG A 46 -5.86 3.21 -6.19
C ARG A 46 -5.40 3.67 -4.81
N LEU A 47 -6.31 4.20 -3.99
CA LEU A 47 -6.04 4.61 -2.61
C LEU A 47 -5.42 3.48 -1.79
N ASN A 48 -6.02 2.28 -1.85
CA ASN A 48 -5.52 1.12 -1.13
C ASN A 48 -4.18 0.62 -1.70
N PHE A 49 -4.01 0.69 -3.02
CA PHE A 49 -2.79 0.32 -3.71
C PHE A 49 -1.62 1.22 -3.30
N GLU A 50 -1.82 2.54 -3.34
CA GLU A 50 -0.85 3.55 -2.91
C GLU A 50 -0.55 3.44 -1.41
N ALA A 51 -1.55 3.16 -0.58
CA ALA A 51 -1.36 2.95 0.85
C ALA A 51 -0.44 1.76 1.14
N TRP A 52 -0.63 0.63 0.44
CA TRP A 52 0.25 -0.53 0.57
C TRP A 52 1.68 -0.20 0.12
N LEU A 53 1.83 0.46 -1.03
CA LEU A 53 3.16 0.86 -1.53
C LEU A 53 3.88 1.79 -0.56
N PHE A 54 3.18 2.80 -0.04
CA PHE A 54 3.73 3.70 0.96
C PHE A 54 4.23 2.95 2.20
N GLY A 55 3.44 2.00 2.71
CA GLY A 55 3.86 1.15 3.82
C GLY A 55 5.08 0.29 3.48
N TRP A 56 5.15 -0.24 2.27
CA TRP A 56 6.30 -1.04 1.80
C TRP A 56 7.59 -0.20 1.72
N SER A 57 7.50 1.04 1.24
CA SER A 57 8.65 1.94 1.06
C SER A 57 9.06 2.73 2.32
N ILE A 58 8.32 2.64 3.43
CA ILE A 58 8.57 3.47 4.62
C ILE A 58 9.99 3.27 5.19
N GLU A 59 10.54 2.06 5.16
CA GLU A 59 11.87 1.80 5.76
C GLU A 59 13.02 2.38 4.91
N ASP A 60 12.84 2.57 3.59
CA ASP A 60 13.87 3.20 2.73
C ASP A 60 14.01 4.71 3.02
N SER A 61 13.05 5.32 3.72
CA SER A 61 13.06 6.75 4.05
C SER A 61 13.86 7.10 5.32
N VAL A 62 14.22 6.11 6.14
CA VAL A 62 14.94 6.33 7.41
C VAL A 62 16.46 6.49 7.20
N ASP A 63 16.99 5.97 6.09
CA ASP A 63 18.42 6.09 5.77
C ASP A 63 18.82 7.49 5.24
N LEU A 64 17.84 8.31 4.82
CA LEU A 64 18.09 9.68 4.32
C LEU A 64 18.25 10.74 5.43
N ILE A 65 18.05 10.41 6.70
CA ILE A 65 18.17 11.35 7.84
C ILE A 65 19.50 11.15 8.60
N SER A 66 20.33 10.20 8.17
CA SER A 66 21.59 9.83 8.85
C SER A 66 22.88 10.16 8.08
N ALA A 67 22.81 10.95 7.00
CA ALA A 67 23.96 11.32 6.14
C ALA A 67 24.35 12.79 6.24
#